data_AF-T1F1F0-F1
#
_entry.id   AF-T1F1F0-F1
#
_cell.length_a   1.000
_cell.length_b   1.000
_cell.length_c   1.000
_cell.angle_alpha   90.00
_cell.angle_beta   90.00
_cell.angle_gamma   90.00
#
_symmetry.space_group_name_H-M   'P 1'
#
loop_
_entity.id
_entity.type
_entity.pdbx_description
1 polymer ?
#
loop_
_entity_poly.entity_id
_entity_poly.type
_entity_poly.pdbx_seq_one_letter_code
_entity_poly.pdbx_strand_id
1 'polypeptide(L)'
;MFSQINITSMEDLESFHELILGVPLLLRVWVAFTRNDFVGESQPKFQFEKDMALLADTSHPMIRPQFEKAIDEARKSIQARRIFCVQIDFSEAIDAWLKTVYRRKYIKCCRLSAHKSILYITNYSKPETCFKCNPLWCLLCGPCWFLSAPCYKCYRKCKCHDVKVTIEAPIVRRTVASNTGRVIEVNR
;
A
#
# COMPACT_ATOMS: atom_id res chain seq x y z
N MET A 1 13.16 -2.06 4.86
CA MET A 1 11.89 -2.53 5.45
C MET A 1 11.09 -3.18 4.34
N PHE A 2 10.69 -4.44 4.52
CA PHE A 2 10.21 -5.31 3.45
C PHE A 2 8.84 -4.85 2.94
N SER A 3 8.80 -4.15 1.81
CA SER A 3 7.55 -3.91 1.09
C SER A 3 7.09 -5.17 0.34
N GLN A 4 7.93 -6.20 0.26
CA GLN A 4 7.70 -7.41 -0.51
C GLN A 4 8.20 -8.63 0.29
N ILE A 5 7.36 -9.65 0.37
CA ILE A 5 7.67 -10.98 0.86
C ILE A 5 7.57 -11.94 -0.32
N ASN A 6 8.62 -12.73 -0.50
CA ASN A 6 8.67 -13.79 -1.49
C ASN A 6 8.29 -15.12 -0.83
N ILE A 7 7.28 -15.78 -1.35
CA ILE A 7 6.77 -17.06 -0.84
C ILE A 7 6.84 -18.08 -1.97
N THR A 8 7.63 -19.13 -1.80
CA THR A 8 7.86 -20.12 -2.86
C THR A 8 7.13 -21.44 -2.60
N SER A 9 6.97 -21.79 -1.33
CA SER A 9 6.36 -23.02 -0.88
C SER A 9 5.12 -22.77 -0.01
N MET A 10 4.34 -23.82 0.24
CA MET A 10 3.25 -23.76 1.21
C MET A 10 3.77 -23.60 2.65
N GLU A 11 4.90 -24.23 2.96
CA GLU A 11 5.57 -24.13 4.27
C GLU A 11 6.04 -22.69 4.55
N ASP A 12 6.54 -21.98 3.53
CA ASP A 12 6.89 -20.56 3.63
C ASP A 12 5.66 -19.72 3.99
N LEU A 13 4.51 -20.03 3.38
CA LEU A 13 3.25 -19.32 3.62
C LEU A 13 2.72 -19.56 5.03
N GLU A 14 2.79 -20.80 5.52
CA GLU A 14 2.36 -21.17 6.87
C GLU A 14 3.27 -20.53 7.92
N SER A 15 4.59 -20.59 7.72
CA SER A 15 5.57 -19.91 8.56
C SER A 15 5.33 -18.40 8.61
N PHE A 16 5.07 -17.80 7.44
CA PHE A 16 4.73 -16.38 7.34
C PHE A 16 3.44 -16.03 8.07
N HIS A 17 2.40 -16.87 7.93
CA HIS A 17 1.12 -16.70 8.59
C HIS A 17 1.27 -16.74 10.11
N GLU A 18 2.02 -17.70 10.65
CA GLU A 18 2.30 -17.80 12.09
C GLU A 18 3.13 -16.63 12.62
N LEU A 19 4.11 -16.15 11.85
CA LEU A 19 4.97 -15.03 12.25
C LEU A 19 4.24 -13.70 12.30
N ILE A 20 3.24 -13.50 11.45
CA ILE A 20 2.59 -12.21 11.28
C ILE A 20 1.27 -12.10 12.01
N LEU A 21 0.52 -13.18 12.15
CA LEU A 21 -0.71 -13.12 12.92
C LEU A 21 -0.40 -12.95 14.40
N GLY A 22 -0.88 -11.85 14.98
CA GLY A 22 -0.63 -11.53 16.38
C GLY A 22 0.59 -10.62 16.61
N VAL A 23 1.40 -10.38 15.58
CA VAL A 23 2.56 -9.49 15.66
C VAL A 23 2.28 -8.21 14.88
N PRO A 24 2.44 -7.03 15.50
CA PRO A 24 2.20 -5.80 14.80
C PRO A 24 3.25 -5.55 13.70
N LEU A 25 2.76 -5.17 12.52
CA LEU A 25 3.57 -4.88 11.34
C LEU A 25 3.93 -3.42 11.26
N LEU A 26 5.23 -3.10 11.35
CA LEU A 26 5.71 -1.74 11.08
C LEU A 26 6.00 -1.59 9.58
N LEU A 27 5.49 -0.51 8.99
CA LEU A 27 5.61 -0.17 7.58
C LEU A 27 6.07 1.28 7.47
N ARG A 28 7.02 1.56 6.59
CA ARG A 28 7.38 2.94 6.23
C ARG A 28 6.45 3.42 5.13
N VAL A 29 5.67 4.45 5.41
CA VAL A 29 4.73 5.06 4.49
C VAL A 29 5.23 6.42 4.08
N TRP A 30 5.25 6.70 2.79
CA TRP A 30 5.53 8.05 2.32
C TRP A 30 4.21 8.71 1.94
N VAL A 31 3.97 9.90 2.52
CA VAL A 31 2.72 10.62 2.35
C VAL A 31 3.01 11.97 1.71
N ALA A 32 2.44 12.19 0.53
CA ALA A 32 2.35 13.50 -0.09
C ALA A 32 0.93 14.05 0.07
N PHE A 33 0.77 15.26 0.60
CA PHE A 33 -0.53 15.93 0.69
C PHE A 33 -0.41 17.41 0.34
N THR A 34 -1.46 17.94 -0.29
CA THR A 34 -1.56 19.36 -0.61
C THR A 34 -2.42 20.06 0.44
N ARG A 35 -1.95 21.20 0.94
CA ARG A 35 -2.65 22.00 1.96
C ARG A 35 -2.92 23.42 1.45
N ASN A 36 -4.12 23.93 1.70
CA ASN A 36 -4.54 25.28 1.33
C ASN A 36 -4.66 26.15 2.57
N ASP A 37 -3.58 26.79 2.97
CA ASP A 37 -3.56 27.52 4.24
C ASP A 37 -4.43 28.78 4.29
N PHE A 38 -4.99 29.22 3.15
CA PHE A 38 -5.79 30.44 3.06
C PHE A 38 -7.23 30.16 2.61
N VAL A 39 -8.18 30.69 3.39
CA VAL A 39 -9.61 30.67 3.06
C VAL A 39 -9.85 31.76 2.00
N GLY A 40 -10.10 31.36 0.75
CA GLY A 40 -10.47 32.27 -0.35
C GLY A 40 -9.57 32.22 -1.58
N GLU A 41 -8.42 31.55 -1.51
CA GLU A 41 -7.57 31.39 -2.70
C GLU A 41 -8.05 30.27 -3.60
N SER A 42 -8.11 30.58 -4.90
CA SER A 42 -8.47 29.65 -5.99
C SER A 42 -7.33 28.69 -6.37
N GLN A 43 -6.15 28.80 -5.76
CA GLN A 43 -5.00 27.96 -6.09
C GLN A 43 -4.40 27.24 -4.88
N PRO A 44 -4.33 25.89 -4.88
CA PRO A 44 -3.54 25.14 -3.92
C PRO A 44 -2.05 25.21 -4.31
N LYS A 45 -1.14 25.63 -3.42
CA LYS A 45 0.30 25.80 -3.78
C LYS A 45 1.35 25.14 -2.90
N PHE A 46 1.00 24.41 -1.84
CA PHE A 46 2.02 23.71 -1.03
C PHE A 46 1.79 22.20 -1.02
N GLN A 47 2.65 21.49 -1.72
CA GLN A 47 2.81 20.04 -1.65
C GLN A 47 3.75 19.72 -0.49
N PHE A 48 3.24 19.04 0.52
CA PHE A 48 4.02 18.55 1.65
C PHE A 48 4.30 17.08 1.44
N GLU A 49 5.56 16.70 1.58
CA GLU A 49 6.01 15.31 1.51
C GLU A 49 6.60 14.93 2.86
N LYS A 50 6.09 13.85 3.46
CA LYS A 50 6.54 13.41 4.78
C LYS A 50 6.64 11.89 4.84
N ASP A 51 7.76 11.42 5.38
CA ASP A 51 7.91 10.03 5.81
C ASP A 51 7.15 9.80 7.12
N MET A 52 6.31 8.78 7.13
CA MET A 52 5.55 8.31 8.28
C MET A 52 5.86 6.83 8.51
N ALA A 53 5.62 6.37 9.74
CA ALA A 53 5.53 4.95 10.04
C ALA A 53 4.06 4.59 10.23
N LEU A 54 3.66 3.41 9.78
CA LEU A 54 2.38 2.80 10.04
C LEU A 54 2.67 1.53 10.83
N LEU A 55 2.12 1.40 12.02
CA LEU A 55 2.04 0.09 12.66
C LEU A 55 0.66 -0.46 12.41
N ALA A 56 0.56 -1.63 11.79
CA ALA A 56 -0.70 -2.33 11.62
C ALA A 56 -0.74 -3.47 12.64
N ASP A 57 -1.66 -3.39 13.59
CA ASP A 57 -1.91 -4.50 14.50
C ASP A 57 -2.72 -5.58 13.76
N THR A 58 -2.05 -6.67 13.42
CA THR A 58 -2.63 -7.80 12.70
C THR A 58 -3.51 -8.67 13.59
N SER A 59 -3.46 -8.50 14.91
CA SER A 59 -4.34 -9.20 15.86
C SER A 59 -5.74 -8.57 15.92
N HIS A 60 -5.85 -7.31 15.50
CA HIS A 60 -7.08 -6.53 15.60
C HIS A 60 -8.23 -7.19 14.82
N PRO A 61 -9.44 -7.33 15.41
CA PRO A 61 -10.55 -8.09 14.81
C PRO A 61 -11.05 -7.57 13.46
N MET A 62 -10.77 -6.30 13.12
CA MET A 62 -11.08 -5.75 11.80
C MET A 62 -9.99 -5.97 10.75
N ILE A 63 -8.72 -6.06 11.18
CA ILE A 63 -7.56 -6.21 10.28
C ILE A 63 -7.31 -7.69 10.00
N ARG A 64 -7.42 -8.51 11.04
CA ARG A 64 -7.16 -9.96 10.99
C ARG A 64 -7.92 -10.68 9.88
N PRO A 65 -9.25 -10.52 9.70
CA PRO A 65 -9.96 -11.21 8.63
C PRO A 65 -9.52 -10.77 7.23
N GLN A 66 -9.10 -9.51 7.08
CA GLN A 66 -8.62 -8.99 5.80
C GLN A 66 -7.22 -9.54 5.48
N PHE A 67 -6.36 -9.68 6.49
CA PHE A 67 -5.07 -10.35 6.38
C PHE A 67 -5.22 -11.85 6.09
N GLU A 68 -6.08 -12.55 6.82
CA GLU A 68 -6.38 -13.96 6.60
C GLU A 68 -6.93 -14.17 5.19
N LYS A 69 -7.83 -13.30 4.70
CA LYS A 69 -8.29 -13.31 3.31
C LYS A 69 -7.13 -13.16 2.31
N ALA A 70 -6.19 -12.25 2.56
CA ALA A 70 -5.03 -12.07 1.68
C ALA A 70 -4.14 -13.33 1.65
N ILE A 71 -3.94 -13.97 2.81
CA ILE A 71 -3.17 -15.21 2.93
C ILE A 71 -3.91 -16.38 2.27
N ASP A 72 -5.23 -16.46 2.40
CA ASP A 72 -6.05 -17.48 1.74
C ASP A 72 -6.00 -17.36 0.21
N GLU A 73 -5.99 -16.16 -0.34
CA GLU A 73 -5.81 -15.94 -1.78
C GLU A 73 -4.41 -16.38 -2.26
N ALA A 74 -3.38 -16.13 -1.45
CA ALA A 74 -2.03 -16.67 -1.71
C ALA A 74 -2.04 -18.21 -1.65
N ARG A 75 -2.68 -18.80 -0.64
CA ARG A 75 -2.82 -20.26 -0.46
C ARG A 75 -3.49 -20.92 -1.65
N LYS A 76 -4.64 -20.40 -2.10
CA LYS A 76 -5.35 -20.87 -3.30
C LYS A 76 -4.45 -20.81 -4.54
N SER A 77 -3.68 -19.74 -4.67
CA SER A 77 -2.77 -19.55 -5.80
C SER A 77 -1.61 -20.55 -5.82
N ILE A 78 -1.02 -20.83 -4.65
CA ILE A 78 0.03 -21.85 -4.48
C ILE A 78 -0.51 -23.25 -4.77
N GLN A 79 -1.68 -23.60 -4.21
CA GLN A 79 -2.32 -24.91 -4.45
C GLN A 79 -2.65 -25.12 -5.93
N ALA A 80 -3.08 -24.07 -6.63
CA ALA A 80 -3.33 -24.10 -8.07
C ALA A 80 -2.04 -24.06 -8.92
N ARG A 81 -0.85 -24.04 -8.29
CA ARG A 81 0.48 -23.91 -8.93
C ARG A 81 0.57 -22.70 -9.86
N ARG A 82 -0.05 -21.59 -9.46
CA ARG A 82 -0.08 -20.34 -10.25
C ARG A 82 0.96 -19.35 -9.74
N ILE A 83 1.37 -18.47 -10.65
CA ILE A 83 2.13 -17.28 -10.29
C ILE A 83 1.13 -16.26 -9.72
N PHE A 84 1.47 -15.60 -8.61
CA PHE A 84 0.57 -14.66 -7.95
C PHE A 84 1.30 -13.47 -7.35
N CYS A 85 0.54 -12.40 -7.13
CA CYS A 85 0.93 -11.25 -6.34
C CYS A 85 -0.29 -10.74 -5.58
N VAL A 86 -0.32 -10.99 -4.28
CA VAL A 86 -1.31 -10.42 -3.36
C VAL A 86 -0.78 -9.09 -2.86
N GLN A 87 -1.60 -8.05 -2.99
CA GLN A 87 -1.30 -6.69 -2.55
C GLN A 87 -2.20 -6.35 -1.38
N ILE A 88 -1.61 -6.14 -0.21
CA ILE A 88 -2.32 -5.63 0.97
C ILE A 88 -2.13 -4.12 0.98
N ASP A 89 -3.20 -3.38 0.72
CA ASP A 89 -3.17 -1.93 0.53
C ASP A 89 -3.81 -1.20 1.71
N PHE A 90 -3.02 -0.37 2.39
CA PHE A 90 -3.46 0.47 3.51
C PHE A 90 -3.82 1.90 3.10
N SER A 91 -3.73 2.23 1.80
CA SER A 91 -3.88 3.61 1.32
C SER A 91 -5.22 4.22 1.67
N GLU A 92 -6.32 3.47 1.57
CA GLU A 92 -7.66 3.98 1.87
C GLU A 92 -7.85 4.27 3.38
N ALA A 93 -7.34 3.42 4.26
CA ALA A 93 -7.35 3.66 5.70
C ALA A 93 -6.56 4.93 6.07
N ILE A 94 -5.39 5.12 5.46
CA ILE A 94 -4.55 6.32 5.64
C ILE A 94 -5.27 7.57 5.10
N ASP A 95 -5.87 7.48 3.92
CA ASP A 95 -6.61 8.58 3.30
C ASP A 95 -7.81 9.00 4.13
N ALA A 96 -8.59 8.02 4.62
CA ALA A 96 -9.73 8.26 5.49
C ALA A 96 -9.28 8.95 6.78
N TRP A 97 -8.23 8.43 7.41
CA TRP A 97 -7.64 9.05 8.60
C TRP A 97 -7.17 10.47 8.35
N LEU A 98 -6.39 10.73 7.31
CA LEU A 98 -5.91 12.08 6.98
C LEU A 98 -7.07 13.04 6.76
N LYS A 99 -8.12 12.60 6.05
CA LYS A 99 -9.34 13.40 5.91
C LYS A 99 -9.96 13.73 7.26
N THR A 100 -10.02 12.80 8.22
CA THR A 100 -10.55 13.12 9.57
C THR A 100 -9.65 14.09 10.36
N VAL A 101 -8.33 13.95 10.24
CA VAL A 101 -7.35 14.76 10.97
C VAL A 101 -7.32 16.20 10.46
N TYR A 102 -7.35 16.36 9.14
CA TYR A 102 -7.11 17.62 8.46
C TYR A 102 -8.39 18.34 8.00
N ARG A 103 -9.56 17.69 8.11
CA ARG A 103 -10.88 18.29 7.77
C ARG A 103 -11.21 19.56 8.53
N ARG A 104 -10.58 19.82 9.68
CA ARG A 104 -11.12 20.81 10.64
C ARG A 104 -10.75 22.26 10.41
N LYS A 105 -9.77 22.64 9.56
CA LYS A 105 -9.52 24.09 9.34
C LYS A 105 -9.14 24.58 7.93
N TYR A 106 -8.45 23.81 7.06
CA TYR A 106 -7.82 24.44 5.86
C TYR A 106 -7.66 23.55 4.60
N ILE A 107 -8.31 22.40 4.44
CA ILE A 107 -7.95 21.49 3.32
C ILE A 107 -9.16 21.05 2.50
N LYS A 108 -9.29 21.62 1.30
CA LYS A 108 -10.34 21.27 0.31
C LYS A 108 -9.96 20.12 -0.62
N CYS A 109 -8.68 19.80 -0.78
CA CYS A 109 -8.24 18.75 -1.70
C CYS A 109 -6.95 18.08 -1.23
N CYS A 110 -7.06 16.98 -0.48
CA CYS A 110 -5.92 16.08 -0.27
C CYS A 110 -5.85 15.15 -1.48
N ARG A 111 -4.97 15.43 -2.45
CA ARG A 111 -4.58 14.40 -3.41
C ARG A 111 -3.41 13.63 -2.80
N LEU A 112 -3.76 12.57 -2.09
CA LEU A 112 -2.79 11.65 -1.54
C LEU A 112 -2.19 10.82 -2.67
N SER A 113 -0.91 11.05 -2.96
CA SER A 113 -0.15 10.17 -3.83
C SER A 113 0.33 9.00 -2.98
N ALA A 114 -0.44 7.91 -3.01
CA ALA A 114 -0.13 6.69 -2.29
C ALA A 114 1.14 6.05 -2.83
N HIS A 115 2.27 6.22 -2.15
CA HIS A 115 3.46 5.44 -2.45
C HIS A 115 4.09 4.89 -1.16
N LYS A 116 4.11 3.55 -1.07
CA LYS A 116 4.73 2.67 -0.04
C LYS A 116 3.88 2.25 1.17
N SER A 117 2.56 2.41 1.15
CA SER A 117 1.63 1.76 2.10
C SER A 117 1.10 0.41 1.62
N ILE A 118 1.86 -0.29 0.77
CA ILE A 118 1.44 -1.57 0.19
C ILE A 118 2.44 -2.64 0.61
N LEU A 119 1.92 -3.74 1.15
CA LEU A 119 2.67 -4.95 1.40
C LEU A 119 2.39 -5.94 0.27
N TYR A 120 3.43 -6.42 -0.40
CA TYR A 120 3.33 -7.38 -1.48
C TYR A 120 3.70 -8.78 -0.97
N ILE A 121 2.86 -9.76 -1.27
CA ILE A 121 3.14 -11.19 -1.08
C ILE A 121 3.12 -11.83 -2.46
N THR A 122 4.24 -12.39 -2.91
CA THR A 122 4.35 -12.92 -4.29
C THR A 122 5.31 -14.10 -4.37
N ASN A 123 5.12 -14.95 -5.37
CA ASN A 123 6.08 -16.02 -5.72
C ASN A 123 6.89 -15.69 -6.99
N TYR A 124 6.74 -14.49 -7.56
CA TYR A 124 7.42 -14.11 -8.80
C TYR A 124 7.87 -12.65 -8.80
N SER A 125 6.95 -11.69 -8.96
CA SER A 125 7.30 -10.28 -9.03
C SER A 125 6.15 -9.35 -8.69
N LYS A 126 6.50 -8.21 -8.08
CA LYS A 126 5.59 -7.08 -7.90
C LYS A 126 5.26 -6.44 -9.26
N PRO A 127 4.11 -5.74 -9.39
CA PRO A 127 3.81 -4.97 -10.58
C PRO A 127 4.81 -3.86 -10.80
N GLU A 128 5.46 -3.89 -11.96
CA GLU A 128 6.35 -2.83 -12.41
C GLU A 128 5.59 -1.50 -12.57
N THR A 129 6.14 -0.44 -11.96
CA THR A 129 5.52 0.89 -11.97
C THR A 129 5.76 1.65 -13.27
N CYS A 130 6.76 1.28 -14.07
CA CYS A 130 7.08 1.92 -15.36
C CYS A 130 5.96 1.76 -16.41
N PHE A 131 5.12 0.73 -16.27
CA PHE A 131 3.95 0.51 -17.14
C PHE A 131 2.66 1.16 -16.61
N LYS A 132 2.73 1.90 -15.49
CA LYS A 132 1.66 2.83 -15.11
C LYS A 132 1.77 4.05 -16.03
N CYS A 133 0.63 4.52 -16.54
CA CYS A 133 0.54 5.61 -17.51
C CYS A 133 1.09 6.92 -16.88
N ASN A 134 2.40 7.12 -16.97
CA ASN A 134 3.07 8.33 -16.50
C ASN A 134 3.40 9.17 -17.75
N PRO A 135 2.94 10.42 -17.81
CA PRO A 135 3.18 11.27 -18.97
C PRO A 135 4.65 11.40 -19.34
N LEU A 136 5.58 11.34 -18.37
CA LEU A 136 7.02 11.37 -18.63
C LEU A 136 7.53 10.14 -19.41
N TRP A 137 7.06 8.94 -19.05
CA TRP A 137 7.45 7.71 -19.73
C TRP A 137 6.81 7.62 -21.13
N CYS A 138 5.57 8.09 -21.27
CA CYS A 138 4.91 8.19 -22.56
C CYS A 138 5.57 9.21 -23.50
N LEU A 139 6.15 10.30 -22.97
CA LEU A 139 6.83 11.31 -23.78
C LEU A 139 8.24 10.88 -24.20
N LEU A 140 9.02 10.33 -23.26
CA LEU A 140 10.43 10.00 -23.50
C LEU A 140 10.63 8.66 -24.20
N CYS A 141 9.74 7.70 -23.98
CA CYS A 141 9.84 6.34 -24.53
C CYS A 141 8.61 5.96 -25.36
N GLY A 142 7.80 6.93 -25.80
CA GLY A 142 6.45 6.74 -26.35
C GLY A 142 6.26 5.52 -27.23
N PRO A 143 6.93 5.39 -28.39
CA PRO A 143 6.73 4.25 -29.29
C PRO A 143 7.05 2.91 -28.62
N CYS A 144 8.16 2.83 -27.88
CA CYS A 144 8.56 1.62 -27.16
C CYS A 144 7.61 1.30 -26.01
N TRP A 145 7.09 2.32 -25.32
CA TRP A 145 6.13 2.16 -24.23
C TRP A 145 4.77 1.69 -24.75
N PHE A 146 4.28 2.24 -25.87
CA PHE A 146 3.04 1.82 -26.52
C PHE A 146 3.07 0.36 -26.98
N LEU A 147 4.24 -0.17 -27.33
CA LEU A 147 4.41 -1.60 -27.67
C LEU A 147 4.61 -2.47 -26.43
N SER A 148 5.48 -2.07 -25.50
CA SER A 148 5.86 -2.89 -24.35
C SER A 148 4.80 -2.92 -23.24
N ALA A 149 4.11 -1.81 -22.97
CA ALA A 149 3.09 -1.72 -21.93
C ALA A 149 1.88 -2.64 -22.13
N PRO A 150 1.24 -2.70 -23.32
CA PRO A 150 0.14 -3.65 -23.54
C PRO A 150 0.65 -5.10 -23.50
N CYS A 151 1.81 -5.39 -24.08
CA CYS A 151 2.43 -6.72 -24.01
C CYS A 151 2.65 -7.17 -22.56
N TYR A 152 3.21 -6.30 -21.71
CA TYR A 152 3.40 -6.56 -20.29
C TYR A 152 2.07 -6.77 -19.56
N LYS A 153 1.07 -5.91 -19.79
CA LYS A 153 -0.26 -6.05 -19.16
C LYS A 153 -0.95 -7.35 -19.57
N CYS A 154 -0.88 -7.73 -20.84
CA CYS A 154 -1.41 -9.00 -21.34
C CYS A 154 -0.68 -10.20 -20.73
N TYR A 155 0.66 -10.18 -20.74
CA TYR A 155 1.48 -11.21 -20.11
C TYR A 155 1.08 -11.39 -18.63
N ARG A 156 1.00 -10.29 -17.88
CA ARG A 156 0.69 -10.33 -16.45
C ARG A 156 -0.73 -10.83 -16.21
N LYS A 157 -1.71 -10.36 -16.99
CA LYS A 157 -3.11 -10.83 -16.90
C LYS A 157 -3.26 -12.32 -17.23
N CYS A 158 -2.45 -12.86 -18.14
CA CYS A 158 -2.51 -14.27 -18.53
C CYS A 158 -1.73 -15.21 -17.60
N LYS A 159 -0.60 -14.75 -17.03
CA LYS A 159 0.32 -15.60 -16.26
C LYS A 159 0.26 -15.37 -14.76
N CYS A 160 -0.02 -14.15 -14.31
CA CYS A 160 0.02 -13.77 -12.90
C CYS A 160 -1.39 -13.50 -12.37
N HIS A 161 -1.72 -14.11 -11.24
CA HIS A 161 -2.91 -13.80 -10.49
C HIS A 161 -2.62 -12.64 -9.53
N ASP A 162 -2.90 -11.41 -9.99
CA ASP A 162 -2.78 -10.22 -9.15
C ASP A 162 -4.09 -10.02 -8.35
N VAL A 163 -4.00 -10.07 -7.03
CA VAL A 163 -5.14 -9.83 -6.12
C VAL A 163 -4.83 -8.62 -5.26
N LYS A 164 -5.82 -7.73 -5.13
CA LYS A 164 -5.72 -6.56 -4.24
C LYS A 164 -6.69 -6.74 -3.07
N VAL A 165 -6.16 -6.66 -1.85
CA VAL A 165 -6.91 -6.63 -0.61
C VAL A 165 -6.70 -5.28 0.04
N THR A 166 -7.77 -4.49 0.13
CA THR A 166 -7.75 -3.19 0.79
C THR A 166 -8.05 -3.36 2.27
N ILE A 167 -7.27 -2.70 3.13
CA ILE A 167 -7.52 -2.67 4.57
C ILE A 167 -8.45 -1.51 4.91
N GLU A 168 -9.60 -1.82 5.49
CA GLU A 168 -10.68 -0.88 5.82
C GLU A 168 -10.81 -0.64 7.34
N ALA A 169 -9.71 -0.74 8.08
CA ALA A 169 -9.71 -0.54 9.52
C ALA A 169 -9.57 0.95 9.91
N PRO A 170 -10.27 1.43 10.95
CA PRO A 170 -10.12 2.78 11.45
C PRO A 170 -8.74 2.99 12.10
N ILE A 171 -8.13 4.15 11.88
CA ILE A 171 -6.83 4.50 12.48
C ILE A 171 -7.05 5.18 13.83
N VAL A 172 -6.61 4.54 14.92
CA VAL A 172 -7.00 4.89 16.31
C VAL A 172 -6.01 5.83 17.02
N ARG A 173 -4.69 5.79 16.75
CA ARG A 173 -3.71 6.52 17.58
C ARG A 173 -2.69 7.36 16.79
N ARG A 174 -2.25 8.46 17.42
CA ARG A 174 -1.18 9.36 16.97
C ARG A 174 -0.03 9.37 17.99
N THR A 175 1.20 9.26 17.52
CA THR A 175 2.38 9.79 18.21
C THR A 175 3.23 10.52 17.17
N VAL A 176 3.42 11.82 17.34
CA VAL A 176 4.41 12.56 16.56
C VAL A 176 5.75 12.11 17.11
N ALA A 177 6.52 11.36 16.32
CA ALA A 177 7.93 11.19 16.61
C ALA A 177 8.55 12.59 16.61
N SER A 178 8.78 13.12 17.81
CA SER A 178 9.86 14.08 18.07
C SER A 178 11.11 13.55 17.36
N ASN A 179 12.03 14.42 16.94
CA ASN A 179 13.26 14.12 16.17
C ASN A 179 14.19 13.02 16.77
N THR A 180 13.78 12.39 17.87
CA THR A 180 14.37 11.22 18.51
C THR A 180 13.41 10.04 18.31
N GLY A 181 13.64 9.24 17.27
CA GLY A 181 12.68 8.26 16.77
C GLY A 181 12.14 7.29 17.83
N ARG A 182 10.87 6.89 17.68
CA ARG A 182 10.31 5.65 18.22
C ARG A 182 8.96 5.30 17.57
N VAL A 183 8.73 4.00 17.59
CA VAL A 183 7.74 3.19 16.87
C VAL A 183 6.29 3.63 17.16
N ILE A 184 5.46 3.59 16.13
CA ILE A 184 4.00 3.83 16.21
C ILE A 184 3.36 2.52 16.65
N GLU A 185 2.32 2.54 17.51
CA GLU A 185 1.54 1.36 17.89
C GLU A 185 0.04 1.56 17.65
N VAL A 186 -0.60 0.57 17.01
CA VAL A 186 -2.05 0.52 16.79
C VAL A 186 -2.63 -0.47 17.80
N ASN A 187 -3.52 0.02 18.66
CA ASN A 187 -4.25 -0.77 19.64
C ASN A 187 -5.56 -0.04 19.98
N ARG A 188 -6.68 -0.68 19.68
CA ARG A 188 -7.96 -0.79 20.42
C ARG A 188 -9.12 -1.06 19.49
#